data_AF-A0A944ZUR0-F1
#
_entry.id   AF-A0A944ZUR0-F1
#
_cell.length_a   1.000
_cell.length_b   1.000
_cell.length_c   1.000
_cell.angle_alpha   90.00
_cell.angle_beta   90.00
_cell.angle_gamma   90.00
#
_symmetry.space_group_name_H-M   'P 1'
#
loop_
_entity.id
_entity.type
_entity.pdbx_description
1 polymer ?
#
loop_
_entity_poly.entity_id
_entity_poly.type
_entity_poly.pdbx_seq_one_letter_code
_entity_poly.pdbx_strand_id
1 'polypeptide(L)' 'MNINPALLEKVKQENSEFCELYEEHTTLKQKVEDFNKMKLFTPEQELENKKHQKQKLSLKDRMEKILSHYQETIN' A
#
# COMPACT_ATOMS: atom_id res chain seq x y z
N MET A 1 6.90 1.62 -6.95
CA MET A 1 6.84 2.82 -6.07
C MET A 1 8.23 3.39 -6.02
N ASN A 2 8.43 4.61 -6.49
CA ASN A 2 9.59 5.43 -6.13
C ASN A 2 9.08 6.42 -5.07
N ILE A 3 8.74 5.91 -3.88
CA ILE A 3 8.52 6.81 -2.75
C ILE A 3 9.90 7.14 -2.22
N ASN A 4 10.19 8.43 -2.07
CA ASN A 4 11.46 8.88 -1.56
C ASN A 4 11.59 8.42 -0.09
N PRO A 5 12.58 7.56 0.25
CA PRO A 5 12.68 6.98 1.60
C PRO A 5 12.79 8.05 2.70
N ALA A 6 13.40 9.21 2.40
CA ALA A 6 13.47 10.33 3.34
C ALA A 6 12.09 10.95 3.64
N LEU A 7 11.22 11.07 2.64
CA LEU A 7 9.85 11.54 2.83
C LEU A 7 9.01 10.48 3.54
N LEU A 8 9.22 9.20 3.19
CA LEU A 8 8.57 8.07 3.85
C LEU A 8 8.86 8.04 5.35
N GLU A 9 10.12 8.20 5.76
CA GLU A 9 10.51 8.21 7.18
C GLU A 9 9.88 9.38 7.94
N LYS A 10 9.91 10.59 7.37
CA LYS A 10 9.26 11.75 7.98
C LYS A 10 7.77 11.56 8.13
N VAL A 11 7.08 11.16 7.06
CA VAL A 11 5.63 10.92 7.10
C VAL A 11 5.31 9.77 8.04
N LYS A 12 6.14 8.72 8.14
CA LYS A 12 5.95 7.66 9.15
C LYS A 12 6.12 8.16 10.59
N GLN A 13 7.07 9.08 10.84
CA GLN A 13 7.27 9.65 12.18
C GLN A 13 6.17 10.64 12.57
N GLU A 14 5.70 11.45 11.61
CA GLU A 14 4.69 12.49 11.87
C GLU A 14 3.25 11.97 11.71
N ASN A 15 3.04 10.89 10.94
CA ASN A 15 1.73 10.41 10.54
C ASN A 15 1.59 8.88 10.77
N SER A 16 1.01 8.53 11.92
CA SER A 16 0.69 7.14 12.25
C SER A 16 -0.25 6.50 11.22
N GLU A 17 -1.18 7.27 10.64
CA GLU A 17 -2.12 6.78 9.61
C GLU A 17 -1.36 6.29 8.37
N PHE A 18 -0.31 7.01 7.95
CA PHE A 18 0.53 6.55 6.84
C PHE A 18 1.29 5.26 7.16
N CYS A 19 1.73 5.07 8.40
CA CYS A 19 2.39 3.84 8.82
C CYS A 19 1.44 2.64 8.70
N GLU A 20 0.20 2.78 9.18
CA GLU A 20 -0.84 1.75 9.04
C GLU A 20 -1.15 1.47 7.56
N LEU A 21 -1.31 2.50 6.72
CA LEU A 21 -1.54 2.35 5.29
C LEU A 21 -0.39 1.61 4.58
N TYR A 22 0.86 1.89 4.98
CA TYR A 22 2.05 1.23 4.44
C TYR A 22 2.12 -0.25 4.84
N GLU A 23 1.84 -0.56 6.09
CA GLU A 23 1.78 -1.94 6.59
C GLU A 23 0.66 -2.72 5.92
N GLU A 24 -0.51 -2.12 5.78
CA GLU A 24 -1.65 -2.73 5.11
C GLU A 24 -1.35 -2.97 3.62
N HIS A 25 -0.69 -2.02 2.95
CA HIS A 25 -0.27 -2.16 1.55
C HIS A 25 0.76 -3.29 1.39
N THR A 26 1.73 -3.38 2.30
CA THR A 26 2.77 -4.41 2.30
C THR A 26 2.15 -5.78 2.56
N THR A 27 1.25 -5.88 3.54
CA THR A 27 0.51 -7.10 3.87
C THR A 27 -0.34 -7.58 2.69
N LEU A 28 -1.08 -6.68 2.03
CA LEU A 28 -1.86 -7.02 0.84
C LEU A 28 -0.98 -7.46 -0.33
N LYS A 29 0.18 -6.81 -0.53
CA LYS A 29 1.16 -7.23 -1.54
C LYS A 29 1.71 -8.62 -1.24
N GLN A 30 2.06 -8.89 0.01
CA GLN A 30 2.55 -10.19 0.46
C GLN A 30 1.49 -11.27 0.23
N LYS A 31 0.24 -11.02 0.65
CA LYS A 31 -0.89 -11.92 0.40
C LYS A 31 -1.06 -12.19 -1.08
N VAL A 32 -1.08 -11.16 -1.94
CA VAL A 32 -1.20 -11.32 -3.39
C VAL A 32 -0.08 -12.16 -3.97
N GLU A 33 1.17 -11.98 -3.54
CA GLU A 33 2.32 -12.77 -3.99
C GLU A 33 2.24 -14.21 -3.49
N ASP A 34 1.82 -14.43 -2.25
CA ASP A 34 1.66 -15.76 -1.65
C ASP A 34 0.54 -16.54 -2.35
N PHE A 35 -0.58 -15.86 -2.60
CA PHE A 35 -1.62 -16.35 -3.52
C PHE A 35 -1.00 -16.64 -4.88
N ASN A 36 -0.31 -15.69 -5.52
CA ASN A 36 0.25 -15.88 -6.88
C ASN A 36 1.19 -17.10 -6.99
N LYS A 37 1.91 -17.43 -5.91
CA LYS A 37 2.76 -18.62 -5.80
C LYS A 37 1.96 -19.92 -5.67
N MET A 38 0.76 -19.90 -5.10
CA MET A 38 -0.13 -21.05 -5.13
C MET A 38 -0.64 -21.27 -6.56
N LYS A 39 -0.06 -22.27 -7.23
CA LYS A 39 -0.29 -22.60 -8.65
C LYS A 39 -1.73 -23.00 -9.02
N LEU A 40 -2.63 -23.07 -8.03
CA LEU A 40 -4.03 -23.46 -8.17
C LEU A 40 -4.88 -22.41 -7.47
N PHE A 41 -5.59 -21.59 -8.25
CA PHE A 41 -6.54 -20.62 -7.73
C PHE A 41 -7.94 -21.21 -7.73
N THR A 42 -8.58 -21.21 -6.57
CA THR A 42 -10.04 -21.33 -6.48
C THR A 42 -10.67 -20.02 -6.95
N PRO A 43 -11.88 -20.00 -7.53
CA PRO A 43 -12.59 -18.75 -7.90
C PRO A 43 -12.68 -17.72 -6.76
N GLU A 44 -12.72 -18.17 -5.50
CA GLU A 44 -12.63 -17.30 -4.32
C GLU A 44 -11.29 -16.57 -4.22
N GLN A 45 -10.17 -17.23 -4.55
CA GLN A 45 -8.84 -16.63 -4.52
C GLN A 45 -8.62 -15.65 -5.68
N GLU A 46 -9.21 -15.87 -6.86
CA GLU A 46 -9.21 -14.86 -7.92
C GLU A 46 -9.96 -13.59 -7.49
N LEU A 47 -11.12 -13.77 -6.85
CA LEU A 47 -11.90 -12.67 -6.30
C LEU A 47 -11.11 -11.91 -5.22
N GLU A 48 -10.45 -12.65 -4.32
CA GLU A 48 -9.56 -12.06 -3.32
C GLU A 48 -8.41 -11.31 -3.98
N ASN A 49 -7.68 -11.90 -4.93
CA ASN A 49 -6.54 -11.25 -5.58
C ASN A 49 -6.98 -9.93 -6.26
N LYS A 50 -8.16 -9.94 -6.88
CA LYS A 50 -8.77 -8.74 -7.49
C LYS A 50 -9.18 -7.69 -6.44
N LYS A 51 -9.70 -8.10 -5.28
CA LYS A 51 -9.94 -7.22 -4.12
C LYS A 51 -8.64 -6.63 -3.59
N HIS A 52 -7.61 -7.46 -3.39
CA HIS A 52 -6.31 -7.03 -2.90
C HIS A 52 -5.67 -6.04 -3.87
N GLN A 53 -5.74 -6.26 -5.19
CA GLN A 53 -5.29 -5.29 -6.19
C GLN A 53 -6.03 -3.95 -6.09
N LYS A 54 -7.36 -3.97 -5.93
CA LYS A 54 -8.14 -2.74 -5.71
C LYS A 54 -7.73 -2.03 -4.42
N GLN A 55 -7.63 -2.74 -3.30
CA GLN A 55 -7.20 -2.16 -2.04
C GLN A 55 -5.79 -1.60 -2.15
N LYS A 56 -4.88 -2.30 -2.83
CA LYS A 56 -3.52 -1.83 -3.08
C LYS A 56 -3.51 -0.54 -3.91
N LEU A 57 -4.41 -0.41 -4.89
CA LEU A 57 -4.61 0.82 -5.65
C LEU A 57 -5.11 1.96 -4.75
N SER A 58 -6.13 1.70 -3.93
CA SER A 58 -6.69 2.67 -2.98
C SER A 58 -5.68 3.11 -1.93
N LEU A 59 -4.87 2.19 -1.40
CA LEU A 59 -3.78 2.50 -0.49
C LEU A 59 -2.70 3.33 -1.17
N LYS A 60 -2.33 2.99 -2.42
CA LYS A 60 -1.41 3.80 -3.22
C LYS A 60 -1.91 5.23 -3.38
N ASP A 61 -3.19 5.40 -3.69
CA ASP A 61 -3.85 6.69 -3.88
C ASP A 61 -3.87 7.51 -2.58
N ARG A 62 -4.20 6.86 -1.46
CA ARG A 62 -4.15 7.45 -0.12
C ARG A 62 -2.74 7.88 0.27
N MET A 63 -1.75 7.01 0.02
CA MET A 63 -0.35 7.29 0.30
C MET A 63 0.17 8.45 -0.57
N GLU A 64 -0.17 8.50 -1.86
CA GLU A 64 0.19 9.64 -2.71
C GLU A 64 -0.49 10.94 -2.25
N LYS A 65 -1.75 10.89 -1.79
CA LYS A 65 -2.41 12.06 -1.19
C LYS A 65 -1.69 12.57 0.05
N ILE A 66 -1.35 11.67 0.99
CA ILE A 66 -0.64 12.04 2.21
C ILE A 66 0.74 12.61 1.85
N LEU A 67 1.49 11.94 0.97
CA LEU A 67 2.80 12.42 0.53
C LEU A 67 2.71 13.78 -0.15
N SER A 68 1.72 14.00 -1.02
CA SER A 68 1.51 15.29 -1.69
C SER A 68 1.19 16.38 -0.68
N HIS A 69 0.31 16.09 0.29
CA HIS A 69 -0.05 17.04 1.34
C HIS A 69 1.14 17.39 2.25
N TYR A 70 1.94 16.40 2.64
CA TYR A 70 3.17 16.62 3.40
C TYR A 70 4.21 17.39 2.61
N GLN A 71 4.36 17.09 1.32
CA GLN A 71 5.29 17.79 0.44
C GLN A 71 4.89 19.26 0.23
N GLU A 72 3.59 19.56 0.17
CA GLU A 72 3.07 20.94 0.21
C GLU A 72 3.26 21.61 1.57
N THR A 73 3.12 20.88 2.68
CA THR A 73 3.26 21.45 4.03
C THR A 73 4.71 21.75 4.40
N ILE A 74 5.66 21.01 3.84
CA ILE A 74 7.11 21.16 4.09
C ILE A 74 7.75 22.27 3.21
N ASN A 75 7.05 22.75 2.17
CA ASN A 75 7.55 23.73 1.19
C ASN A 75 6.99 25.13 1.45
#